data_AF-A0A6P1KCU1-F1
#
_entry.id   AF-A0A6P1KCU1-F1
#
_cell.length_a   1.000
_cell.length_b   1.000
_cell.length_c   1.000
_cell.angle_alpha   90.00
_cell.angle_beta   90.00
_cell.angle_gamma   90.00
#
_symmetry.space_group_name_H-M   'P 1'
#
loop_
_entity.id
_entity.type
_entity.pdbx_description
1 polymer ?
#
loop_
_entity_poly.entity_id
_entity_poly.type
_entity_poly.pdbx_seq_one_letter_code
_entity_poly.pdbx_strand_id
1 'polypeptide(L)'
;MNLLIRYLILCLMLKSDKAKSCKPSYSDAIIRHYRILPHDMGFRNHVPNYRYLSFIELNIQQWLMQQRPMDELGWVIASQQLTYIKESFLFDKLTLRSQLLAWDKKYLYFRHEFWVKNDLNVVALTKIVLMLDGQVQPTRVIVQQDEQAHPVIKTWQDNLNEIKKLTPIK
;
A
#
# COMPACT_ATOMS: atom_id res chain seq x y z
N MET A 1 11.61 15.70 1.51
CA MET A 1 10.35 15.97 0.78
C MET A 1 10.57 15.50 -0.66
N ASN A 2 9.79 14.56 -1.21
CA ASN A 2 8.66 15.02 -2.02
C ASN A 2 7.48 14.03 -2.16
N LEU A 3 6.94 13.51 -1.05
CA LEU A 3 5.73 12.67 -1.09
C LEU A 3 4.50 13.45 -1.60
N LEU A 4 4.33 14.69 -1.13
CA LEU A 4 3.20 15.55 -1.51
C LEU A 4 3.20 15.91 -3.01
N ILE A 5 4.36 16.21 -3.61
CA ILE A 5 4.40 16.46 -5.07
C ILE A 5 4.14 15.17 -5.84
N ARG A 6 4.66 14.02 -5.39
CA ARG A 6 4.32 12.73 -6.02
C ARG A 6 2.83 12.42 -5.92
N TYR A 7 2.20 12.77 -4.80
CA TYR A 7 0.76 12.68 -4.62
C TYR A 7 0.00 13.65 -5.54
N LEU A 8 0.43 14.90 -5.65
CA LEU A 8 -0.14 15.86 -6.59
C LEU A 8 -0.05 15.36 -8.04
N ILE A 9 1.13 14.86 -8.46
CA ILE A 9 1.34 14.27 -9.78
C ILE A 9 0.40 13.08 -9.98
N LEU A 10 0.28 12.18 -8.99
CA LEU A 10 -0.68 11.07 -9.02
C LEU A 10 -2.11 11.58 -9.26
N CYS A 11 -2.56 12.59 -8.51
CA CYS A 11 -3.89 13.17 -8.68
C CYS A 11 -4.11 13.76 -10.08
N LEU A 12 -3.10 14.45 -10.63
CA LEU A 12 -3.17 15.01 -11.98
C LEU A 12 -3.21 13.91 -13.06
N MET A 13 -2.39 12.87 -12.94
CA MET A 13 -2.37 11.73 -13.86
C MET A 13 -3.73 11.02 -13.86
N LEU A 14 -4.27 10.70 -12.69
CA LEU A 14 -5.57 10.03 -12.58
C LEU A 14 -6.73 10.87 -13.12
N LYS A 15 -6.70 12.20 -13.00
CA LYS A 15 -7.70 13.08 -13.61
C LYS A 15 -7.67 13.01 -15.15
N SER A 16 -6.49 12.91 -15.74
CA SER A 16 -6.32 12.72 -17.19
C SER A 16 -6.80 11.33 -17.64
N ASP A 17 -6.51 10.30 -16.85
CA ASP A 17 -6.89 8.91 -17.17
C ASP A 17 -8.38 8.61 -16.96
N LYS A 18 -9.08 9.38 -16.11
CA LYS A 18 -10.55 9.30 -15.94
C LYS A 18 -11.31 9.48 -17.26
N ALA A 19 -10.71 10.15 -18.25
CA ALA A 19 -11.29 10.28 -19.58
C ALA A 19 -11.20 8.99 -20.44
N LYS A 20 -10.51 7.92 -19.96
CA LYS A 20 -10.07 6.80 -20.80
C LYS A 20 -10.27 5.38 -20.25
N SER A 21 -10.81 5.14 -19.04
CA SER A 21 -10.68 3.80 -18.43
C SER A 21 -11.92 3.24 -17.69
N CYS A 22 -12.16 1.94 -17.89
CA CYS A 22 -13.03 1.08 -17.09
C CYS A 22 -12.43 0.88 -15.68
N LYS A 23 -13.30 0.79 -14.66
CA LYS A 23 -12.89 0.54 -13.26
C LYS A 23 -12.08 -0.77 -13.17
N PRO A 24 -10.82 -0.75 -12.69
CA PRO A 24 -10.02 -1.98 -12.58
C PRO A 24 -10.61 -2.91 -11.52
N SER A 25 -10.43 -4.22 -11.70
CA SER A 25 -10.87 -5.20 -10.70
C SER A 25 -10.19 -4.94 -9.36
N TYR A 26 -10.88 -5.21 -8.25
CA TYR A 26 -10.33 -5.00 -6.91
C TYR A 26 -9.00 -5.74 -6.69
N SER A 27 -8.91 -6.95 -7.28
CA SER A 27 -7.77 -7.87 -7.15
C SER A 27 -6.67 -7.63 -8.19
N ASP A 28 -6.85 -6.70 -9.13
CA ASP A 28 -5.82 -6.34 -10.09
C ASP A 28 -4.68 -5.62 -9.38
N ALA A 29 -3.45 -5.91 -9.81
CA ALA A 29 -2.28 -5.28 -9.22
C ALA A 29 -2.06 -3.87 -9.81
N ILE A 30 -1.91 -2.88 -8.93
CA ILE A 30 -1.46 -1.54 -9.29
C ILE A 30 0.06 -1.53 -9.38
N ILE A 31 0.56 -1.19 -10.57
CA ILE A 31 2.00 -1.07 -10.84
C ILE A 31 2.35 0.42 -10.98
N ARG A 32 3.32 0.88 -10.21
CA ARG A 32 3.92 2.22 -10.34
C ARG A 32 5.43 2.12 -10.43
N HIS A 33 6.02 3.02 -11.20
CA HIS A 33 7.47 3.16 -11.29
C HIS A 33 7.91 4.44 -10.59
N TYR A 34 8.99 4.34 -9.81
CA TYR A 34 9.62 5.44 -9.14
C TYR A 34 11.09 5.48 -9.52
N ARG A 35 11.62 6.69 -9.74
CA ARG A 35 13.06 6.92 -9.74
C ARG A 35 13.46 7.27 -8.31
N ILE A 36 14.47 6.60 -7.78
CA ILE A 36 15.06 6.97 -6.49
C ILE A 36 15.92 8.21 -6.72
N LEU A 37 15.60 9.29 -6.02
CA LEU A 37 16.24 10.60 -6.16
C LEU A 37 16.97 10.99 -4.86
N PRO A 38 17.84 12.03 -4.86
CA PRO A 38 18.61 12.38 -3.66
C PRO A 38 17.76 12.60 -2.40
N HIS A 39 16.54 13.13 -2.54
CA HIS A 39 15.61 13.34 -1.43
C HIS A 39 14.93 12.07 -0.91
N ASP A 40 15.07 10.95 -1.61
CA ASP A 40 14.63 9.63 -1.15
C ASP A 40 15.72 8.94 -0.32
N MET A 41 16.96 9.42 -0.39
CA MET A 41 18.10 8.86 0.34
C MET A 41 18.14 9.39 1.77
N GLY A 42 18.68 8.56 2.66
CA GLY A 42 19.03 8.95 4.02
C GLY A 42 20.53 9.21 4.16
N PHE A 43 21.03 9.10 5.39
CA PHE A 43 22.47 9.19 5.67
C PHE A 43 23.27 7.96 5.23
N ARG A 44 22.59 6.82 4.96
CA ARG A 44 23.22 5.58 4.48
C ARG A 44 23.22 5.54 2.96
N ASN A 45 24.15 4.76 2.40
CA ASN A 45 24.27 4.55 0.96
C ASN A 45 23.23 3.54 0.41
N HIS A 46 21.99 3.61 0.87
CA HIS A 46 20.84 2.86 0.34
C HIS A 46 19.55 3.59 0.68
N VAL A 47 18.46 3.24 0.02
CA VAL A 47 17.12 3.75 0.34
C VAL A 47 16.75 3.35 1.77
N PRO A 48 16.47 4.32 2.65
CA PRO A 48 16.11 4.02 4.03
C PRO A 48 14.75 3.31 4.10
N ASN A 49 14.64 2.37 5.04
CA ASN A 49 13.47 1.50 5.24
C ASN A 49 12.12 2.23 5.25
N TYR A 50 12.03 3.36 5.96
CA TYR A 50 10.79 4.15 6.04
C TYR A 50 10.32 4.66 4.68
N ARG A 51 11.19 4.76 3.69
CA ARG A 51 10.84 5.28 2.37
C ARG A 51 9.96 4.32 1.58
N TYR A 52 10.15 3.02 1.77
CA TYR A 52 9.27 1.99 1.21
C TYR A 52 7.82 2.15 1.71
N LEU A 53 7.64 2.54 2.97
CA LEU A 53 6.31 2.82 3.54
C LEU A 53 5.63 3.96 2.77
N SER A 54 6.33 5.06 2.54
CA SER A 54 5.77 6.20 1.79
C SER A 54 5.38 5.83 0.36
N PHE A 55 6.11 4.91 -0.28
CA PHE A 55 5.75 4.42 -1.62
C PHE A 55 4.48 3.56 -1.60
N ILE A 56 4.33 2.70 -0.60
CA ILE A 56 3.14 1.88 -0.39
C ILE A 56 1.91 2.78 -0.25
N GLU A 57 1.98 3.84 0.54
CA GLU A 57 0.85 4.75 0.75
C GLU A 57 0.36 5.38 -0.55
N LEU A 58 1.27 5.78 -1.46
CA LEU A 58 0.89 6.30 -2.78
C LEU A 58 0.16 5.25 -3.65
N ASN A 59 0.60 3.99 -3.62
CA ASN A 59 -0.06 2.93 -4.37
C ASN A 59 -1.43 2.57 -3.79
N ILE A 60 -1.57 2.52 -2.47
CA ILE A 60 -2.86 2.32 -1.78
C ILE A 60 -3.80 3.46 -2.13
N GLN A 61 -3.32 4.70 -2.04
CA GLN A 61 -4.11 5.89 -2.39
C GLN A 61 -4.54 5.89 -3.85
N GLN A 62 -3.65 5.50 -4.78
CA GLN A 62 -4.03 5.31 -6.19
C GLN A 62 -5.14 4.28 -6.33
N TRP A 63 -4.99 3.10 -5.72
CA TRP A 63 -5.99 2.04 -5.78
C TRP A 63 -7.33 2.54 -5.27
N LEU A 64 -7.37 3.19 -4.10
CA LEU A 64 -8.59 3.75 -3.53
C LEU A 64 -9.26 4.77 -4.44
N MET A 65 -8.50 5.72 -4.99
CA MET A 65 -9.03 6.72 -5.93
C MET A 65 -9.58 6.08 -7.21
N GLN A 66 -9.04 4.95 -7.67
CA GLN A 66 -9.56 4.23 -8.83
C GLN A 66 -10.82 3.43 -8.48
N GLN A 67 -10.91 2.90 -7.26
CA GLN A 67 -12.08 2.15 -6.82
C GLN A 67 -13.27 3.04 -6.44
N ARG A 68 -13.00 4.23 -5.88
CA ARG A 68 -14.04 5.17 -5.43
C ARG A 68 -13.56 6.64 -5.56
N PRO A 69 -13.56 7.21 -6.78
CA PRO A 69 -12.91 8.50 -7.10
C PRO A 69 -13.53 9.78 -6.54
N MET A 70 -14.72 9.71 -5.93
CA MET A 70 -15.53 10.87 -5.54
C MET A 70 -15.87 10.90 -4.04
N ASP A 71 -15.35 9.96 -3.24
CA ASP A 71 -15.66 9.86 -1.81
C ASP A 71 -14.56 10.49 -0.96
N GLU A 72 -14.96 11.15 0.13
CA GLU A 72 -14.09 11.62 1.22
C GLU A 72 -13.59 10.46 2.11
N LEU A 73 -13.65 9.23 1.58
CA LEU A 73 -13.27 8.02 2.29
C LEU A 73 -11.76 8.01 2.53
N GLY A 74 -11.39 8.30 3.77
CA GLY A 74 -10.04 8.14 4.27
C GLY A 74 -9.72 6.68 4.58
N TRP A 75 -8.47 6.45 4.96
CA TRP A 75 -7.97 5.15 5.36
C TRP A 75 -6.81 5.30 6.33
N VAL A 76 -6.61 4.29 7.17
CA VAL A 76 -5.53 4.24 8.16
C VAL A 76 -4.87 2.87 8.10
N ILE A 77 -3.54 2.83 8.23
CA ILE A 77 -2.78 1.58 8.37
C ILE A 77 -3.00 1.02 9.77
N ALA A 78 -3.59 -0.18 9.84
CA ALA A 78 -3.81 -0.89 11.09
C ALA A 78 -2.68 -1.88 11.44
N SER A 79 -1.93 -2.35 10.43
CA SER A 79 -0.72 -3.16 10.60
C SER A 79 0.09 -3.16 9.31
N GLN A 80 1.41 -3.27 9.43
CA GLN A 80 2.29 -3.41 8.30
C GLN A 80 3.48 -4.30 8.65
N GLN A 81 3.86 -5.17 7.73
CA GLN A 81 5.05 -6.01 7.85
C GLN A 81 5.87 -5.86 6.58
N LEU A 82 7.19 -5.66 6.71
CA LEU A 82 8.11 -5.55 5.59
C LEU A 82 9.25 -6.56 5.76
N THR A 83 9.59 -7.21 4.66
CA THR A 83 10.76 -8.08 4.53
C THR A 83 11.69 -7.45 3.52
N TYR A 84 12.87 -7.01 3.98
CA TYR A 84 13.91 -6.43 3.14
C TYR A 84 14.84 -7.55 2.65
N ILE A 85 14.94 -7.71 1.34
CA ILE A 85 15.70 -8.79 0.69
C ILE A 85 16.97 -8.21 0.05
N LYS A 86 16.85 -7.10 -0.67
CA LYS A 86 17.97 -6.45 -1.37
C LYS A 86 17.87 -4.94 -1.31
N GLU A 87 19.02 -4.29 -1.12
CA GLU A 87 19.14 -2.84 -1.08
C GLU A 87 18.81 -2.19 -2.44
N SER A 88 18.26 -0.98 -2.40
CA SER A 88 18.08 -0.12 -3.57
C SER A 88 18.91 1.15 -3.39
N PHE A 89 19.42 1.69 -4.49
CA PHE A 89 20.39 2.79 -4.49
C PHE A 89 19.86 4.03 -5.20
N LEU A 90 20.61 5.12 -5.08
CA LEU A 90 20.33 6.36 -5.78
C LEU A 90 20.22 6.10 -7.29
N PHE A 91 19.21 6.68 -7.93
CA PHE A 91 18.87 6.51 -9.34
C PHE A 91 18.40 5.13 -9.77
N ASP A 92 18.18 4.18 -8.87
CA ASP A 92 17.49 2.95 -9.26
C ASP A 92 16.06 3.26 -9.76
N LYS A 93 15.64 2.51 -10.78
CA LYS A 93 14.24 2.48 -11.22
C LYS A 93 13.53 1.39 -10.43
N LEU A 94 12.75 1.82 -9.45
CA LEU A 94 11.97 0.99 -8.55
C LEU A 94 10.58 0.75 -9.14
N THR A 95 10.18 -0.50 -9.29
CA THR A 95 8.83 -0.91 -9.68
C THR A 95 8.10 -1.43 -8.46
N LEU A 96 7.01 -0.76 -8.08
CA LEU A 96 6.15 -1.17 -6.99
C LEU A 96 4.86 -1.78 -7.55
N ARG A 97 4.68 -3.08 -7.32
CA ARG A 97 3.44 -3.81 -7.59
C ARG A 97 2.66 -3.97 -6.29
N SER A 98 1.42 -3.50 -6.25
CA SER A 98 0.54 -3.58 -5.08
C SER A 98 -0.76 -4.28 -5.44
N GLN A 99 -1.13 -5.32 -4.70
CA GLN A 99 -2.31 -6.14 -4.99
C GLN A 99 -3.14 -6.35 -3.72
N LEU A 100 -4.46 -6.15 -3.82
CA LEU A 100 -5.39 -6.57 -2.78
C LEU A 100 -5.47 -8.10 -2.79
N LEU A 101 -5.02 -8.75 -1.72
CA LEU A 101 -5.01 -10.22 -1.60
C LEU A 101 -6.24 -10.77 -0.89
N ALA A 102 -6.76 -10.03 0.08
CA ALA A 102 -7.85 -10.46 0.94
C ALA A 102 -8.62 -9.25 1.47
N TRP A 103 -9.85 -9.50 1.92
CA TRP A 103 -10.65 -8.54 2.65
C TRP A 103 -11.63 -9.27 3.56
N ASP A 104 -11.85 -8.69 4.75
CA ASP A 104 -12.90 -9.10 5.69
C ASP A 104 -13.91 -7.96 5.83
N LYS A 105 -14.85 -8.03 6.79
CA LYS A 105 -15.87 -6.96 7.00
C LYS A 105 -15.29 -5.58 7.28
N LYS A 106 -14.10 -5.49 7.86
CA LYS A 106 -13.49 -4.26 8.41
C LYS A 106 -12.19 -3.85 7.71
N TYR A 107 -11.40 -4.80 7.21
CA TYR A 107 -10.04 -4.54 6.76
C TYR A 107 -9.78 -5.02 5.34
N LEU A 108 -8.97 -4.25 4.62
CA LEU A 108 -8.38 -4.60 3.33
C LEU A 108 -6.92 -4.99 3.53
N TYR A 109 -6.48 -6.05 2.85
CA TYR A 109 -5.14 -6.62 3.00
C TYR A 109 -4.38 -6.62 1.67
N PHE A 110 -3.31 -5.85 1.61
CA PHE A 110 -2.48 -5.70 0.42
C PHE A 110 -1.17 -6.44 0.55
N ARG A 111 -0.70 -7.02 -0.55
CA ARG A 111 0.72 -7.36 -0.77
C ARG A 111 1.37 -6.34 -1.67
N HIS A 112 2.59 -5.97 -1.33
CA HIS A 112 3.42 -5.06 -2.08
C HIS A 112 4.74 -5.73 -2.42
N GLU A 113 5.19 -5.57 -3.65
CA GLU A 113 6.44 -6.12 -4.15
C GLU A 113 7.23 -4.99 -4.80
N PHE A 114 8.43 -4.75 -4.29
CA PHE A 114 9.36 -3.78 -4.83
C PHE A 114 10.43 -4.49 -5.63
N TRP A 115 10.55 -4.12 -6.89
CA TRP A 115 11.50 -4.69 -7.83
C TRP A 115 12.44 -3.61 -8.34
N VAL A 116 13.73 -3.90 -8.39
CA VAL A 116 14.72 -3.10 -9.12
C VAL A 116 15.31 -3.98 -10.21
N LYS A 117 15.14 -3.56 -11.48
CA LYS A 117 15.40 -4.42 -12.64
C LYS A 117 14.56 -5.70 -12.53
N ASN A 118 15.19 -6.87 -12.39
CA ASN A 118 14.54 -8.18 -12.24
C ASN A 118 14.70 -8.76 -10.82
N ASP A 119 15.29 -7.99 -9.90
CA ASP A 119 15.51 -8.44 -8.53
C ASP A 119 14.39 -7.99 -7.61
N LEU A 120 13.94 -8.89 -6.73
CA LEU A 120 13.00 -8.58 -5.68
C LEU A 120 13.76 -7.94 -4.50
N ASN A 121 13.44 -6.68 -4.20
CA ASN A 121 14.11 -5.91 -3.16
C ASN A 121 13.37 -5.97 -1.83
N VAL A 122 12.05 -5.77 -1.85
CA VAL A 122 11.22 -5.71 -0.64
C VAL A 122 9.87 -6.35 -0.91
N VAL A 123 9.37 -7.14 0.04
CA VAL A 123 7.97 -7.58 0.08
C VAL A 123 7.33 -7.00 1.33
N ALA A 124 6.10 -6.51 1.20
CA ALA A 124 5.34 -6.00 2.33
C ALA A 124 3.91 -6.51 2.34
N LEU A 125 3.35 -6.67 3.54
CA LEU A 125 1.93 -6.85 3.79
C LEU A 125 1.42 -5.61 4.52
N THR A 126 0.30 -5.05 4.05
CA THR A 126 -0.34 -3.89 4.67
C THR A 126 -1.80 -4.19 4.94
N LYS A 127 -2.24 -3.95 6.17
CA LYS A 127 -3.63 -4.04 6.61
C LYS A 127 -4.14 -2.62 6.80
N ILE A 128 -5.18 -2.23 6.06
CA ILE A 128 -5.82 -0.91 6.21
C ILE A 128 -7.25 -1.04 6.67
N VAL A 129 -7.73 0.01 7.34
CA VAL A 129 -9.13 0.24 7.68
C VAL A 129 -9.62 1.50 6.96
N LEU A 130 -10.87 1.49 6.52
CA LEU A 130 -11.51 2.62 5.87
C LEU A 130 -12.16 3.53 6.91
N MET A 131 -12.09 4.85 6.70
CA MET A 131 -12.55 5.86 7.64
C MET A 131 -13.37 6.92 6.91
N LEU A 132 -14.51 7.33 7.49
CA LEU A 132 -15.30 8.47 7.02
C LEU A 132 -15.86 9.19 8.25
N ASP A 133 -15.69 10.50 8.33
CA ASP A 133 -16.13 11.34 9.44
C ASP A 133 -15.68 10.82 10.83
N GLY A 134 -14.44 10.34 10.90
CA GLY A 134 -13.86 9.77 12.13
C GLY A 134 -14.37 8.37 12.49
N GLN A 135 -15.28 7.79 11.69
CA GLN A 135 -15.84 6.46 11.93
C GLN A 135 -15.27 5.40 10.99
N VAL A 136 -15.08 4.19 11.52
CA VAL A 136 -14.67 3.02 10.75
C VAL A 136 -15.79 2.62 9.80
N GLN A 137 -15.45 2.48 8.52
CA GLN A 137 -16.35 2.04 7.47
C GLN A 137 -16.12 0.57 7.12
N PRO A 138 -17.18 -0.20 6.78
CA PRO A 138 -17.02 -1.58 6.36
C PRO A 138 -16.42 -1.66 4.94
N THR A 139 -15.65 -2.70 4.65
CA THR A 139 -14.98 -2.88 3.35
C THR A 139 -15.94 -2.93 2.16
N ARG A 140 -17.19 -3.34 2.39
CA ARG A 140 -18.27 -3.37 1.39
C ARG A 140 -18.57 -2.03 0.73
N VAL A 141 -18.16 -0.91 1.34
CA VAL A 141 -18.26 0.41 0.69
C VAL A 141 -17.36 0.49 -0.55
N ILE A 142 -16.32 -0.33 -0.62
CA ILE A 142 -15.45 -0.43 -1.80
C ILE A 142 -15.67 -1.77 -2.52
N VAL A 143 -15.55 -2.88 -1.79
CA VAL A 143 -15.55 -4.23 -2.35
C VAL A 143 -16.92 -4.88 -2.12
N GLN A 144 -17.79 -4.84 -3.13
CA GLN A 144 -19.15 -5.40 -3.07
C GLN A 144 -19.16 -6.90 -3.39
N GLN A 145 -18.28 -7.66 -2.75
CA GLN A 145 -18.16 -9.12 -2.88
C GLN A 145 -18.05 -9.74 -1.48
N ASP A 146 -18.32 -11.03 -1.39
CA ASP A 146 -18.10 -11.79 -0.16
C ASP A 146 -16.63 -11.72 0.27
N GLU A 147 -16.40 -11.97 1.55
CA GLU A 147 -15.07 -11.94 2.14
C GLU A 147 -14.11 -12.87 1.38
N GLN A 148 -12.93 -12.37 1.04
CA GLN A 148 -11.88 -13.16 0.39
C GLN A 148 -10.76 -13.42 1.39
N ALA A 149 -10.53 -14.70 1.68
CA ALA A 149 -9.40 -15.13 2.48
C ALA A 149 -8.18 -15.45 1.60
N HIS A 150 -6.98 -15.31 2.18
CA HIS A 150 -5.75 -15.74 1.53
C HIS A 150 -4.85 -16.41 2.58
N PRO A 151 -4.21 -17.57 2.29
CA PRO A 151 -3.42 -18.32 3.28
C PRO A 151 -2.34 -17.49 3.97
N VAL A 152 -1.59 -16.68 3.20
CA VAL A 152 -0.57 -15.76 3.73
C VAL A 152 -1.16 -14.71 4.68
N ILE A 153 -2.37 -14.23 4.41
CA ILE A 153 -3.03 -13.24 5.27
C ILE A 153 -3.51 -13.90 6.56
N LYS A 154 -4.02 -15.13 6.49
CA LYS A 154 -4.41 -15.90 7.68
C LYS A 154 -3.22 -16.13 8.61
N THR A 155 -2.11 -16.65 8.11
CA THR A 155 -0.91 -16.88 8.94
C THR A 155 -0.34 -15.58 9.50
N TRP A 156 -0.39 -14.49 8.72
CA TRP A 156 0.00 -13.17 9.21
C TRP A 156 -0.92 -12.66 10.32
N GLN A 157 -2.24 -12.83 10.20
CA GLN A 157 -3.20 -12.46 11.24
C GLN A 157 -3.00 -13.26 12.54
N ASP A 158 -2.74 -14.56 12.43
CA ASP A 158 -2.43 -15.40 13.59
C ASP A 158 -1.20 -14.87 14.33
N ASN A 159 -0.13 -14.55 13.60
CA ASN A 159 1.05 -13.89 14.16
C ASN A 159 0.72 -12.53 14.80
N LEU A 160 -0.08 -11.68 14.14
CA LEU A 160 -0.49 -10.39 14.69
C LEU A 160 -1.30 -10.52 15.99
N ASN A 161 -2.08 -11.58 16.15
CA ASN A 161 -2.84 -11.85 17.36
C ASN A 161 -1.91 -12.26 18.50
N GLU A 162 -0.88 -13.06 18.22
CA GLU A 162 0.11 -13.47 19.22
C GLU A 162 0.98 -12.29 19.68
N ILE A 163 1.52 -11.46 18.78
CA ILE A 163 2.40 -10.34 19.18
C ILE A 163 1.69 -9.26 20.00
N LYS A 164 0.36 -9.21 19.95
CA LYS A 164 -0.45 -8.27 20.74
C LYS A 164 -0.66 -8.73 22.18
N LYS A 165 -0.33 -9.99 22.50
CA LYS A 165 -0.38 -10.53 23.86
C LYS A 165 0.84 -10.06 24.66
N LEU A 166 0.93 -8.76 24.90
CA LEU A 166 2.00 -8.14 25.67
C LEU A 166 1.52 -7.87 27.10
N THR A 167 2.42 -8.06 28.06
CA THR A 167 2.20 -7.59 29.43
C THR A 167 2.38 -6.07 29.48
N PRO A 168 1.49 -5.33 30.16
CA PRO A 168 1.68 -3.91 30.37
C PRO A 168 2.99 -3.61 31.08
N ILE A 169 3.69 -2.56 30.65
CA ILE A 169 4.81 -2.01 31.40
C ILE A 169 4.23 -1.33 32.64
N LYS A 170 4.70 -1.73 33.81
CA LYS A 170 4.31 -1.14 35.10
C LYS A 170 4.94 0.23 35.29
#